data_AF-A0A383CXL5-F1
#
_entry.id   AF-A0A383CXL5-F1
#
_cell.length_a   1.000
_cell.length_b   1.000
_cell.length_c   1.000
_cell.angle_alpha   90.00
_cell.angle_beta   90.00
_cell.angle_gamma   90.00
#
_symmetry.space_group_name_H-M   'P 1'
#
loop_
_entity.id
_entity.type
_entity.pdbx_description
1 polymer ?
#
loop_
_entity_poly.entity_id
_entity_poly.type
_entity_poly.pdbx_seq_one_letter_code
_entity_poly.pdbx_strand_id
1 'polypeptide(L)'
;MGSISLYGIYNSRKNISSEDYFLAGRNTPWWVAMFSIVATETSVLTFVSVPGLSYREDWFFLQLAMGYVLGRVLVSIFLLPQYFKGEITSI
;
A
#
# COMPACT_ATOMS: atom_id res chain seq x y z
N MET A 1 20.22 -12.17 -0.44
CA MET A 1 19.01 -12.94 -0.79
C MET A 1 18.57 -13.93 0.28
N GLY A 2 19.49 -14.64 0.96
CA GLY A 2 19.10 -15.64 1.98
C GLY A 2 18.32 -15.12 3.19
N SER A 3 18.55 -13.87 3.63
CA SER A 3 17.88 -13.28 4.79
C SER A 3 16.38 -13.04 4.57
N ILE A 4 15.98 -12.56 3.39
CA ILE A 4 14.58 -12.30 3.04
C ILE A 4 13.83 -13.63 2.85
N SER A 5 14.47 -14.61 2.20
CA SER A 5 13.92 -15.95 2.02
C SER A 5 13.74 -16.68 3.36
N LEU A 6 14.72 -16.60 4.27
CA LEU A 6 14.63 -17.19 5.61
C LEU A 6 13.52 -16.55 6.44
N TYR A 7 13.39 -15.22 6.38
CA TYR A 7 12.32 -14.49 7.06
C TYR A 7 10.94 -14.89 6.52
N GLY A 8 10.81 -15.02 5.19
CA GLY A 8 9.58 -15.51 4.54
C GLY A 8 9.20 -16.93 4.99
N ILE A 9 10.17 -17.85 5.03
CA ILE A 9 9.94 -19.24 5.48
C ILE A 9 9.57 -19.31 6.97
N TYR A 10 10.16 -18.46 7.81
CA TYR A 10 9.83 -18.40 9.23
C TYR A 10 8.39 -17.89 9.46
N ASN A 11 7.97 -16.83 8.75
CA ASN A 11 6.61 -16.31 8.84
C ASN A 11 5.57 -17.24 8.21
N SER A 12 5.92 -17.96 7.14
CA SER A 12 5.03 -18.93 6.49
C SER A 12 4.60 -20.06 7.42
N ARG A 13 5.38 -20.37 8.47
CA ARG A 13 5.05 -21.40 9.46
C ARG A 13 4.02 -20.95 10.51
N LYS A 14 3.65 -19.66 10.55
CA LYS A 14 2.66 -19.11 11.50
C LYS A 14 1.26 -18.88 10.89
N ASN A 15 1.10 -19.05 9.58
CA ASN A 15 -0.18 -18.82 8.89
C ASN A 15 -1.01 -20.12 8.89
N ILE A 16 -1.99 -20.22 9.79
CA ILE A 16 -2.77 -21.45 10.05
C ILE A 16 -4.08 -21.49 9.23
N SER A 17 -4.53 -20.35 8.70
CA SER A 17 -5.75 -20.22 7.86
C SER A 17 -5.51 -19.28 6.68
N SER A 18 -6.13 -19.54 5.52
CA SER A 18 -6.10 -18.63 4.36
C SER A 18 -6.60 -17.23 4.72
N GLU A 19 -7.56 -17.13 5.64
CA GLU A 19 -8.10 -15.84 6.06
C GLU A 19 -7.10 -15.05 6.93
N ASP A 20 -6.29 -15.73 7.75
CA ASP A 20 -5.19 -15.08 8.48
C ASP A 20 -4.07 -14.62 7.54
N TYR A 21 -3.85 -15.36 6.45
CA TYR A 21 -2.88 -14.99 5.43
C TYR A 21 -3.28 -13.74 4.63
N PHE A 22 -4.55 -13.65 4.21
CA PHE A 22 -5.04 -12.54 3.39
C PHE A 22 -5.51 -11.32 4.18
N LEU A 23 -6.09 -11.51 5.38
CA LEU A 23 -6.60 -10.42 6.20
C LEU A 23 -5.68 -10.03 7.35
N ALA A 24 -4.54 -10.72 7.53
CA ALA A 24 -3.62 -10.53 8.66
C ALA A 24 -4.37 -10.51 10.01
N GLY A 25 -5.32 -11.44 10.18
CA GLY A 25 -6.18 -11.56 11.37
C GLY A 25 -7.07 -10.34 11.64
N ARG A 26 -7.31 -9.47 10.64
CA ARG A 26 -8.04 -8.18 10.72
C ARG A 26 -7.52 -7.21 11.80
N ASN A 27 -6.31 -7.46 12.33
CA ASN A 27 -5.73 -6.71 13.44
C ASN A 27 -4.42 -6.03 13.02
N THR A 28 -4.35 -5.56 11.77
CA THR A 28 -3.16 -4.85 11.28
C THR A 28 -3.23 -3.39 11.77
N PRO A 29 -2.23 -2.90 12.52
CA PRO A 29 -2.20 -1.51 12.92
C PRO A 29 -2.13 -0.60 11.69
N TRP A 30 -2.81 0.54 11.73
CA TRP A 30 -2.91 1.47 10.60
C TRP A 30 -1.54 1.93 10.07
N TRP A 31 -0.54 2.08 10.95
CA TRP A 31 0.82 2.44 10.53
C TRP A 31 1.49 1.35 9.70
N VAL A 32 1.27 0.07 10.03
CA VAL A 32 1.81 -1.06 9.26
C VAL A 32 1.18 -1.10 7.86
N ALA A 33 -0.13 -0.90 7.78
CA ALA A 33 -0.84 -0.80 6.50
C ALA A 33 -0.31 0.37 5.66
N MET A 34 -0.08 1.54 6.28
CA MET A 34 0.48 2.70 5.58
C MET A 34 1.89 2.44 5.00
N PHE A 35 2.78 1.84 5.79
CA PHE A 35 4.12 1.50 5.30
C PHE A 35 4.07 0.50 4.16
N SER A 36 3.16 -0.49 4.24
CA SER A 36 2.95 -1.45 3.17
C SER A 36 2.49 -0.77 1.87
N ILE A 37 1.50 0.12 1.94
CA ILE A 37 0.98 0.85 0.77
C ILE A 37 2.10 1.67 0.11
N VAL A 38 2.86 2.44 0.89
CA VAL A 38 3.97 3.25 0.38
C VAL A 38 5.05 2.36 -0.26
N ALA A 39 5.37 1.23 0.35
CA ALA A 39 6.35 0.29 -0.19
C ALA A 39 5.89 -0.34 -1.52
N THR A 40 4.61 -0.63 -1.67
CA THR A 40 4.04 -1.17 -2.92
C THR A 40 4.01 -0.15 -4.05
N GLU A 41 3.72 1.12 -3.75
CA GLU A 41 3.60 2.17 -4.76
C GLU A 41 4.93 2.83 -5.14
N THR A 42 5.91 2.84 -4.23
CA THR A 42 7.20 3.48 -4.47
C THR A 42 8.05 2.61 -5.39
N SER A 43 8.01 2.91 -6.68
CA SER A 43 8.91 2.31 -7.66
C SER A 43 10.25 3.07 -7.74
N VAL A 44 11.30 2.37 -8.16
CA VAL A 44 12.61 2.98 -8.47
C VAL A 44 12.47 4.09 -9.52
N LEU A 45 11.57 3.89 -10.49
CA LEU A 45 11.26 4.88 -11.51
C LEU A 45 10.72 6.17 -10.87
N THR A 46 9.76 6.07 -9.96
CA THR A 46 9.18 7.22 -9.24
C THR A 46 10.25 7.96 -8.43
N PHE A 47 11.12 7.21 -7.74
CA PHE A 47 12.16 7.79 -6.90
C PHE A 47 13.17 8.64 -7.69
N VAL A 48 13.53 8.21 -8.90
CA VAL A 48 14.49 8.92 -9.75
C VAL A 48 13.80 10.01 -10.60
N SER A 49 12.59 9.76 -11.11
CA SER A 49 11.90 10.65 -12.05
C SER A 49 11.31 11.88 -11.35
N VAL A 50 10.75 11.73 -10.15
CA VAL A 50 10.06 12.83 -9.45
C VAL A 50 10.98 14.03 -9.18
N PRO A 51 12.19 13.86 -8.59
CA PRO A 51 13.13 14.98 -8.44
C PRO A 51 13.53 15.60 -9.78
N GLY A 52 13.81 14.75 -10.78
CA GLY A 52 14.22 15.20 -12.11
C GLY A 52 13.16 15.97 -12.91
N LEU A 53 11.88 15.70 -12.64
CA LEU A 53 10.73 16.44 -13.17
C LEU A 53 10.48 17.71 -12.34
N SER A 54 10.48 17.62 -11.01
CA SER A 54 10.26 18.77 -10.12
C SER A 54 11.36 19.84 -10.21
N TYR A 55 12.57 19.47 -10.66
CA TYR A 55 13.67 20.42 -10.88
C TYR A 55 13.56 21.17 -12.21
N ARG A 56 12.81 20.62 -13.18
CA ARG A 56 12.67 21.19 -14.54
C ARG A 56 11.33 21.89 -14.78
N GLU A 57 10.28 21.47 -14.08
CA GLU A 57 8.90 21.96 -14.21
C GLU A 57 8.53 22.92 -13.06
N ASP A 58 7.54 23.80 -13.31
CA ASP A 58 6.94 24.70 -12.32
C ASP A 58 6.03 23.95 -11.31
N TRP A 59 5.33 24.70 -10.45
CA TRP A 59 4.37 24.26 -9.41
C TRP A 59 3.30 23.23 -9.86
N PHE A 60 3.24 22.86 -11.13
CA PHE A 60 2.35 21.85 -11.68
C PHE A 60 2.46 20.49 -10.98
N PHE A 61 3.68 20.10 -10.55
CA PHE A 61 3.88 18.87 -9.78
C PHE A 61 3.07 18.84 -8.47
N LEU A 62 2.83 19.99 -7.84
CA LEU A 62 2.01 20.07 -6.62
C LEU A 62 0.54 19.74 -6.87
N GLN A 63 0.02 19.99 -8.08
CA GLN A 63 -1.35 19.59 -8.43
C GLN A 63 -1.49 18.07 -8.43
N LEU A 64 -0.48 17.34 -8.91
CA LEU A 64 -0.44 15.88 -8.85
C LEU A 64 -0.43 15.38 -7.39
N ALA A 65 0.42 15.97 -6.54
CA ALA A 65 0.49 15.61 -5.13
C ALA A 65 -0.85 15.86 -4.40
N MET A 66 -1.47 17.03 -4.63
CA MET A 66 -2.79 17.34 -4.06
C MET A 66 -3.88 16.41 -4.58
N GLY A 67 -3.88 16.11 -5.89
CA GLY A 67 -4.81 15.16 -6.49
C GLY A 67 -4.70 13.77 -5.87
N TYR A 68 -3.49 13.33 -5.54
CA TYR A 68 -3.25 12.04 -4.88
C TYR A 68 -3.84 11.99 -3.46
N VAL A 69 -3.68 13.07 -2.68
CA VAL A 69 -4.27 13.20 -1.33
C VAL A 69 -5.79 13.19 -1.42
N LEU A 70 -6.37 14.02 -2.28
CA LEU A 70 -7.82 14.10 -2.47
C LEU A 70 -8.40 12.76 -2.96
N GLY A 71 -7.75 12.11 -3.92
CA GLY A 71 -8.14 10.80 -4.42
C GLY A 71 -8.18 9.76 -3.30
N ARG A 72 -7.17 9.72 -2.42
CA ARG A 72 -7.16 8.81 -1.26
C ARG A 72 -8.27 9.08 -0.27
N VAL A 73 -8.57 10.34 0.01
CA VAL A 73 -9.70 10.71 0.87
C VAL A 73 -11.01 10.19 0.26
N LEU A 74 -11.23 10.40 -1.03
CA LEU A 74 -12.43 9.92 -1.72
C LEU A 74 -12.51 8.39 -1.71
N VAL A 75 -11.42 7.68 -2.04
CA VAL A 75 -11.35 6.22 -1.97
C VAL A 75 -11.66 5.72 -0.56
N SER A 76 -11.13 6.38 0.47
CA SER A 76 -11.37 5.99 1.86
C SER A 76 -12.83 6.18 2.30
N ILE A 77 -13.54 7.15 1.75
CA ILE A 77 -14.93 7.45 2.11
C ILE A 77 -15.91 6.60 1.31
N PHE A 78 -15.65 6.37 0.02
CA PHE A 78 -16.61 5.71 -0.86
C PHE A 78 -16.30 4.23 -1.08
N LEU A 79 -15.04 3.89 -1.38
CA LEU A 79 -14.65 2.54 -1.78
C LEU A 79 -14.33 1.64 -0.59
N LEU A 80 -13.59 2.12 0.42
CA LEU A 80 -13.28 1.29 1.60
C LEU A 80 -14.54 0.78 2.31
N PRO A 81 -15.58 1.60 2.60
CA PRO A 81 -16.77 1.10 3.30
C PRO A 81 -17.55 0.09 2.47
N GLN A 82 -17.51 0.18 1.13
CA GLN A 82 -18.13 -0.80 0.24
C GLN A 82 -17.33 -2.12 0.24
N TYR A 83 -16.00 -2.03 0.19
CA TYR A 83 -15.11 -3.19 0.21
C TYR A 83 -15.18 -3.98 1.52
N PHE A 84 -15.38 -3.31 2.66
CA PHE A 84 -15.56 -3.98 3.96
C PHE A 84 -17.00 -4.49 4.22
N LYS A 85 -18.00 -3.97 3.50
CA LYS A 85 -19.41 -4.41 3.60
C LYS A 85 -19.72 -5.62 2.73
N GLY A 86 -19.10 -5.72 1.55
CA GLY A 86 -19.08 -6.97 0.83
C GLY A 86 -18.05 -7.87 1.48
N GLU A 87 -18.45 -9.02 2.04
CA GLU A 87 -17.52 -10.09 2.43
C GLU A 87 -16.86 -10.70 1.18
N ILE A 88 -16.19 -9.88 0.38
CA ILE A 88 -15.49 -10.32 -0.82
C ILE A 88 -14.13 -10.82 -0.34
N THR A 89 -14.12 -12.04 0.20
CA THR A 89 -12.94 -12.89 0.21
C THR A 89 -12.61 -13.19 -1.25
N SER A 90 -11.78 -12.32 -1.83
CA SER A 90 -11.18 -12.59 -3.13
C SER A 90 -10.20 -13.75 -2.91
N ILE A 91 -10.59 -14.92 -3.42
CA ILE A 91 -9.85 -16.18 -3.42
C ILE A 91 -8.69 -16.09 -4.43
#